data_AF-A0A3E4WFF9-F1
#
_entry.id   AF-A0A3E4WFF9-F1
#
_cell.length_a   1.000
_cell.length_b   1.000
_cell.length_c   1.000
_cell.angle_alpha   90.00
_cell.angle_beta   90.00
_cell.angle_gamma   90.00
#
_symmetry.space_group_name_H-M   'P 1'
#
loop_
_entity.id
_entity.type
_entity.pdbx_description
1 polymer ?
#
loop_
_entity_poly.entity_id
_entity_poly.type
_entity_poly.pdbx_seq_one_letter_code
_entity_poly.pdbx_strand_id
1 'polypeptide(L)'
;MIEIKDISGKTRFSTPINKGAKGKFTLMKEDYIVLPFSVPEPIYFKLGDYVDLSGVLDDSLGGLLSKVYEVTDLQKPSFNASTAGYDYELKLDAYYWKWKNKIFKYTPEHAGYEASWSLTAALDVQLGVFLRNLKALGYTYKGKEFVFEIDSTVENKAVAMTYDNMNLLDALFSMAGEDKWNCDCWITDNVIHFGRNEFGDAVKIELGVEASAMTRSESKGTYATRIYAFGSTRNIPENYRSIEEQTVVNGVVQRRLMLPAGTPYIDVYPDMSQEEAIEDIVVFDEVYPRLESTMSSVSTRTETVTNEDGGQETVTYYRYRDTGLNFSKDYILPGQELTIIFQSGKMNGLEFGVIFDPDNNGSQLWEIVRSEDYGRPLPDDTIYPENDDKYILSGFDPKFVSVQMIPDAEQELKEKAQKIADQRKKDDGTYYTTLRSEWVNEDKLKRFFEFGQKINLVNKAFFENGRESRVLGWEFNLDIPWVRHEVA
;
A
#
# COMPACT_ATOMS: atom_id res chain seq x y z
N MET A 1 -30.70 -2.29 25.73
CA MET A 1 -30.89 -0.98 25.07
C MET A 1 -29.51 -0.46 24.71
N ILE A 2 -29.36 0.12 23.52
CA ILE A 2 -28.14 0.80 23.09
C ILE A 2 -28.27 2.28 23.48
N GLU A 3 -27.23 2.83 24.11
CA GLU A 3 -27.15 4.24 24.46
C GLU A 3 -26.28 4.99 23.45
N ILE A 4 -26.86 6.01 22.82
CA ILE A 4 -26.14 6.95 21.95
C ILE A 4 -25.78 8.16 22.79
N LYS A 5 -24.48 8.41 22.96
CA LYS A 5 -23.91 9.43 23.83
C LYS A 5 -23.32 10.56 23.01
N ASP A 6 -23.34 11.77 23.56
CA ASP A 6 -22.55 12.86 23.01
C ASP A 6 -21.08 12.77 23.43
N ILE A 7 -20.23 13.62 22.86
CA ILE A 7 -18.79 13.66 23.16
C ILE A 7 -18.45 13.93 24.65
N SER A 8 -19.42 14.38 25.45
CA SER A 8 -19.24 14.54 26.91
C SER A 8 -19.62 13.28 27.71
N GLY A 9 -20.09 12.24 27.02
CA GLY A 9 -20.56 10.98 27.61
C GLY A 9 -22.03 11.01 28.04
N LYS A 10 -22.77 12.09 27.77
CA LYS A 10 -24.18 12.21 28.14
C LYS A 10 -25.05 11.51 27.10
N THR A 11 -25.96 10.65 27.55
CA THR A 11 -26.93 9.99 26.67
C THR A 11 -27.80 11.03 25.95
N ARG A 12 -27.70 11.04 24.62
CA ARG A 12 -28.52 11.86 23.73
C ARG A 12 -29.79 11.10 23.32
N PHE A 13 -29.69 9.78 23.13
CA PHE A 13 -30.82 8.91 22.81
C PHE A 13 -30.57 7.47 23.26
N SER A 14 -31.64 6.68 23.43
CA SER A 14 -31.54 5.25 23.69
C SER A 14 -32.54 4.49 22.83
N THR A 15 -32.09 3.40 22.21
CA THR A 15 -32.90 2.58 21.32
C THR A 15 -32.63 1.10 21.56
N PRO A 16 -33.63 0.21 21.45
CA PRO A 16 -33.35 -1.21 21.30
C PRO A 16 -32.69 -1.48 19.93
N ILE A 17 -32.21 -2.71 19.74
CA ILE A 17 -31.80 -3.21 18.42
C ILE A 17 -33.08 -3.50 17.64
N ASN A 18 -33.48 -2.57 16.77
CA ASN A 18 -34.69 -2.70 15.96
C ASN A 18 -34.42 -3.45 14.66
N LYS A 19 -35.52 -3.86 14.00
CA LYS A 19 -35.46 -4.56 12.74
C LYS A 19 -34.63 -3.79 11.70
N GLY A 20 -33.71 -4.49 11.03
CA GLY A 20 -32.81 -3.91 10.04
C GLY A 20 -31.51 -3.33 10.61
N ALA A 21 -31.30 -3.38 11.92
CA ALA A 21 -30.00 -3.08 12.51
C ALA A 21 -28.94 -4.05 11.98
N LYS A 22 -27.76 -3.54 11.63
CA LYS A 22 -26.68 -4.35 11.04
C LYS A 22 -25.31 -3.83 11.42
N GLY A 23 -24.33 -4.72 11.40
CA GLY A 23 -22.90 -4.40 11.43
C GLY A 23 -22.26 -4.78 10.11
N LYS A 24 -21.25 -4.02 9.70
CA LYS A 24 -20.50 -4.28 8.47
C LYS A 24 -19.03 -3.90 8.62
N PHE A 25 -18.16 -4.75 8.11
CA PHE A 25 -16.74 -4.49 7.91
C PHE A 25 -16.32 -4.98 6.53
N THR A 26 -15.57 -4.16 5.79
CA THR A 26 -14.85 -4.56 4.58
C THR A 26 -13.48 -3.90 4.63
N LEU A 27 -12.42 -4.70 4.50
CA LEU A 27 -11.03 -4.26 4.55
C LEU A 27 -10.81 -2.97 3.73
N MET A 28 -10.23 -1.94 4.36
CA MET A 28 -9.88 -0.64 3.77
C MET A 28 -11.03 0.08 3.04
N LYS A 29 -12.28 -0.24 3.37
CA LYS A 29 -13.46 0.31 2.67
C LYS A 29 -14.57 0.78 3.59
N GLU A 30 -14.92 0.02 4.62
CA GLU A 30 -16.00 0.38 5.55
C GLU A 30 -15.93 -0.41 6.86
N ASP A 31 -16.26 0.22 7.99
CA ASP A 31 -16.47 -0.43 9.29
C ASP A 31 -17.52 0.38 10.05
N TYR A 32 -18.75 -0.12 10.14
CA TYR A 32 -19.87 0.63 10.71
C TYR A 32 -20.99 -0.25 11.24
N ILE A 33 -21.88 0.38 11.99
CA ILE A 33 -23.21 -0.14 12.35
C ILE A 33 -24.31 0.76 11.82
N VAL A 34 -25.50 0.20 11.62
CA VAL A 34 -26.74 0.95 11.35
C VAL A 34 -27.75 0.62 12.43
N LEU A 35 -28.38 1.65 13.00
CA LEU A 35 -29.42 1.55 14.02
C LEU A 35 -30.71 2.21 13.51
N PRO A 36 -31.69 1.43 13.04
CA PRO A 36 -33.00 1.95 12.66
C PRO A 36 -33.85 2.30 13.89
N PHE A 37 -34.59 3.41 13.84
CA PHE A 37 -35.61 3.73 14.84
C PHE A 37 -36.54 4.86 14.35
N SER A 38 -37.70 4.99 14.99
CA SER A 38 -38.67 6.06 14.72
C SER A 38 -38.95 6.84 16.00
N VAL A 39 -39.01 8.17 15.88
CA VAL A 39 -39.30 9.08 17.00
C VAL A 39 -40.32 10.15 16.60
N PRO A 40 -41.14 10.66 17.52
CA PRO A 40 -42.14 11.68 17.20
C PRO A 40 -41.50 13.03 16.85
N GLU A 41 -40.33 13.34 17.43
CA GLU A 41 -39.61 14.60 17.20
C GLU A 41 -38.17 14.32 16.73
N PRO A 42 -37.60 15.15 15.83
CA PRO A 42 -36.25 14.94 15.33
C PRO A 42 -35.19 15.05 16.42
N ILE A 43 -34.24 14.12 16.39
CA ILE A 43 -33.01 14.14 17.17
C ILE A 43 -31.87 14.67 16.29
N TYR A 44 -31.21 15.73 16.75
CA TYR A 44 -30.09 16.34 16.06
C TYR A 44 -28.77 15.71 16.55
N PHE A 45 -28.32 14.68 15.85
CA PHE A 45 -27.00 14.09 16.09
C PHE A 45 -25.88 15.02 15.60
N LYS A 46 -24.76 14.98 16.30
CA LYS A 46 -23.54 15.74 16.00
C LYS A 46 -22.41 14.79 15.64
N LEU A 47 -21.44 15.30 14.88
CA LEU A 47 -20.19 14.58 14.64
C LEU A 47 -19.54 14.24 15.99
N GLY A 48 -19.15 12.97 16.15
CA GLY A 48 -18.57 12.43 17.37
C GLY A 48 -19.58 11.96 18.43
N ASP A 49 -20.90 12.13 18.21
CA ASP A 49 -21.87 11.34 18.98
C ASP A 49 -21.60 9.85 18.73
N TYR A 50 -21.67 9.00 19.75
CA TYR A 50 -21.14 7.65 19.68
C TYR A 50 -21.96 6.62 20.44
N VAL A 51 -21.71 5.36 20.11
CA VAL A 51 -22.14 4.17 20.83
C VAL A 51 -20.89 3.37 21.18
N ASP A 52 -20.79 2.92 22.43
CA ASP A 52 -19.81 1.92 22.82
C ASP A 52 -20.48 0.54 22.85
N LEU A 53 -20.10 -0.33 21.92
CA LEU A 53 -20.59 -1.70 21.86
C LEU A 53 -19.68 -2.69 22.59
N SER A 54 -18.61 -2.20 23.23
CA SER A 54 -17.76 -3.02 24.10
C SER A 54 -18.62 -3.69 25.18
N GLY A 55 -18.57 -5.02 25.27
CA GLY A 55 -19.35 -5.79 26.26
C GLY A 55 -20.87 -5.84 26.04
N VAL A 56 -21.42 -5.21 24.99
CA VAL A 56 -22.85 -5.32 24.64
C VAL A 56 -23.10 -6.50 23.70
N LEU A 57 -22.13 -6.79 22.83
CA LEU A 57 -22.23 -7.82 21.78
C LEU A 57 -20.99 -8.72 21.68
N ASP A 58 -19.99 -8.49 22.53
CA ASP A 58 -18.64 -9.06 22.47
C ASP A 58 -18.66 -10.60 22.49
N ASP A 59 -19.13 -11.22 23.58
CA ASP A 59 -19.09 -12.69 23.70
C ASP A 59 -20.07 -13.41 22.76
N SER A 60 -21.18 -12.76 22.37
CA SER A 60 -22.24 -13.43 21.61
C SER A 60 -21.97 -13.50 20.10
N LEU A 61 -21.03 -12.69 19.61
CA LEU A 61 -20.70 -12.52 18.18
C LEU A 61 -19.18 -12.57 17.93
N GLY A 62 -18.40 -13.16 18.84
CA GLY A 62 -16.96 -13.33 18.69
C GLY A 62 -16.17 -12.01 18.67
N GLY A 63 -16.67 -10.96 19.31
CA GLY A 63 -15.97 -9.69 19.50
C GLY A 63 -15.90 -8.76 18.29
N LEU A 64 -16.47 -9.15 17.14
CA LEU A 64 -16.40 -8.40 15.88
C LEU A 64 -16.84 -6.93 15.98
N LEU A 65 -17.81 -6.64 16.86
CA LEU A 65 -18.37 -5.31 17.11
C LEU A 65 -17.90 -4.68 18.42
N SER A 66 -16.94 -5.28 19.13
CA SER A 66 -16.50 -4.82 20.46
C SER A 66 -15.60 -3.57 20.37
N LYS A 67 -16.17 -2.48 19.87
CA LYS A 67 -15.49 -1.20 19.68
C LYS A 67 -16.49 -0.04 19.76
N VAL A 68 -15.94 1.17 19.75
CA VAL A 68 -16.72 2.41 19.69
C VAL A 68 -17.07 2.74 18.24
N TYR A 69 -18.34 3.10 18.00
CA TYR A 69 -18.87 3.57 16.72
C TYR A 69 -19.37 5.02 16.88
N GLU A 70 -18.96 5.91 15.97
CA GLU A 70 -19.20 7.35 16.04
C GLU A 70 -19.92 7.87 14.78
N VAL A 71 -20.72 8.93 14.94
CA VAL A 71 -21.28 9.68 13.81
C VAL A 71 -20.14 10.47 13.15
N THR A 72 -19.76 10.08 11.93
CA THR A 72 -18.70 10.76 11.17
C THR A 72 -19.21 11.64 10.04
N ASP A 73 -20.49 11.50 9.66
CA ASP A 73 -21.19 12.33 8.69
C ASP A 73 -22.48 12.90 9.28
N LEU A 74 -22.87 14.10 8.85
CA LEU A 74 -24.15 14.68 9.24
C LEU A 74 -25.31 13.91 8.60
N GLN A 75 -26.18 13.37 9.45
CA GLN A 75 -27.33 12.56 9.05
C GLN A 75 -28.64 13.22 9.47
N LYS A 76 -29.66 13.09 8.62
CA LYS A 76 -31.00 13.65 8.84
C LYS A 76 -32.05 12.55 8.78
N PRO A 77 -33.10 12.60 9.60
CA PRO A 77 -34.20 11.66 9.48
C PRO A 77 -35.03 11.88 8.23
N SER A 78 -35.81 10.86 7.87
CA SER A 78 -36.91 10.97 6.91
C SER A 78 -38.23 11.15 7.64
N PHE A 79 -39.07 12.08 7.20
CA PHE A 79 -40.42 12.24 7.75
C PHE A 79 -41.33 11.10 7.29
N ASN A 80 -42.01 10.45 8.24
CA ASN A 80 -42.95 9.36 7.99
C ASN A 80 -44.39 9.87 8.09
N ALA A 81 -45.04 10.03 6.94
CA ALA A 81 -46.41 10.54 6.88
C ALA A 81 -47.46 9.61 7.51
N SER A 82 -47.19 8.30 7.62
CA SER A 82 -48.12 7.34 8.21
C SER A 82 -48.12 7.38 9.74
N THR A 83 -46.98 7.68 10.36
CA THR A 83 -46.85 7.79 11.83
C THR A 83 -46.80 9.24 12.31
N ALA A 84 -46.69 10.20 11.39
CA ALA A 84 -46.37 11.61 11.66
C ALA A 84 -45.07 11.80 12.47
N GLY A 85 -44.15 10.83 12.38
CA GLY A 85 -42.86 10.84 13.07
C GLY A 85 -41.67 10.94 12.11
N TYR A 86 -40.49 10.64 12.64
CA TYR A 86 -39.21 10.74 11.97
C TYR A 86 -38.45 9.42 12.06
N ASP A 87 -38.16 8.84 10.90
CA ASP A 87 -37.44 7.59 10.76
C ASP A 87 -35.94 7.85 10.56
N TYR A 88 -35.13 7.11 11.29
CA TYR A 88 -33.68 7.11 11.19
C TYR A 88 -33.19 5.75 10.69
N GLU A 89 -32.18 5.79 9.82
CA GLU A 89 -31.23 4.70 9.59
C GLU A 89 -29.85 5.19 10.04
N LEU A 90 -29.69 5.40 11.35
CA LEU A 90 -28.51 6.06 11.88
C LEU A 90 -27.27 5.19 11.68
N LYS A 91 -26.36 5.63 10.81
CA LYS A 91 -25.05 5.01 10.58
C LYS A 91 -24.03 5.56 11.56
N LEU A 92 -23.27 4.69 12.22
CA LEU A 92 -22.11 5.07 13.03
C LEU A 92 -20.90 4.27 12.57
N ASP A 93 -19.83 4.93 12.18
CA ASP A 93 -18.59 4.30 11.70
C ASP A 93 -17.64 4.02 12.87
N ALA A 94 -16.78 3.01 12.77
CA ALA A 94 -15.82 2.71 13.83
C ALA A 94 -14.95 3.94 14.16
N TYR A 95 -14.54 4.08 15.42
CA TYR A 95 -13.85 5.26 15.99
C TYR A 95 -12.71 5.87 15.15
N TYR A 96 -11.99 5.08 14.34
CA TYR A 96 -10.91 5.55 13.47
C TYR A 96 -11.41 6.21 12.17
N TRP A 97 -12.65 5.97 11.73
CA TRP A 97 -13.19 6.55 10.50
C TRP A 97 -13.30 8.07 10.53
N LYS A 98 -13.36 8.69 11.71
CA LYS A 98 -13.32 10.16 11.84
C LYS A 98 -12.04 10.79 11.29
N TRP A 99 -10.98 10.01 11.07
CA TRP A 99 -9.74 10.45 10.43
C TRP A 99 -9.99 10.93 8.99
N LYS A 100 -11.03 10.43 8.31
CA LYS A 100 -11.43 10.91 6.97
C LYS A 100 -11.77 12.41 6.95
N ASN A 101 -12.12 12.98 8.09
CA ASN A 101 -12.49 14.39 8.24
C ASN A 101 -11.29 15.30 8.57
N LYS A 102 -10.06 14.78 8.47
CA LYS A 102 -8.82 15.47 8.85
C LYS A 102 -7.80 15.38 7.72
N ILE A 103 -7.24 16.53 7.35
CA ILE A 103 -6.19 16.64 6.33
C ILE A 103 -4.89 16.04 6.86
N PHE A 104 -4.21 15.24 6.04
CA PHE A 104 -2.89 14.69 6.33
C PHE A 104 -1.79 15.72 6.05
N LYS A 105 -1.00 16.06 7.07
CA LYS A 105 0.03 17.10 7.00
C LYS A 105 1.42 16.55 7.27
N TYR A 106 2.43 17.10 6.63
CA TYR A 106 3.82 16.73 6.89
C TYR A 106 4.32 17.21 8.28
N THR A 107 3.92 18.42 8.68
CA THR A 107 4.28 19.06 9.96
C THR A 107 3.02 19.46 10.76
N PRO A 108 2.28 18.48 11.29
CA PRO A 108 0.96 18.72 11.91
C PRO A 108 1.01 19.52 13.22
N GLU A 109 2.17 19.64 13.87
CA GLU A 109 2.33 20.35 15.15
C GLU A 109 2.29 21.87 14.99
N HIS A 110 2.46 22.38 13.77
CA HIS A 110 2.51 23.80 13.50
C HIS A 110 1.31 24.22 12.63
N ALA A 111 0.75 25.41 12.89
CA ALA A 111 -0.42 25.89 12.16
C ALA A 111 -0.05 26.43 10.77
N GLY A 112 -0.87 26.16 9.75
CA GLY A 112 -0.79 26.82 8.44
C GLY A 112 0.07 26.15 7.35
N TYR A 113 0.55 24.92 7.54
CA TYR A 113 1.44 24.25 6.58
C TYR A 113 0.70 23.56 5.43
N GLU A 114 1.47 23.37 4.35
CA GLU A 114 1.11 22.75 3.09
C GLU A 114 0.54 21.34 3.29
N ALA A 115 -0.62 21.10 2.67
CA ALA A 115 -1.33 19.82 2.68
C ALA A 115 -0.96 18.94 1.47
N SER A 116 -0.07 19.44 0.61
CA SER A 116 0.41 18.77 -0.58
C SER A 116 1.91 18.59 -0.47
N TRP A 117 2.38 17.35 -0.40
CA TRP A 117 3.79 17.05 -0.17
C TRP A 117 4.12 15.66 -0.70
N SER A 118 5.40 15.45 -1.00
CA SER A 118 5.92 14.15 -1.41
C SER A 118 7.01 13.69 -0.45
N LEU A 119 7.10 12.38 -0.25
CA LEU A 119 8.12 11.74 0.56
C LEU A 119 8.47 10.39 -0.03
N THR A 120 9.73 10.20 -0.39
CA THR A 120 10.31 8.90 -0.73
C THR A 120 10.95 8.32 0.52
N ALA A 121 10.27 7.36 1.15
CA ALA A 121 10.74 6.75 2.38
C ALA A 121 10.12 5.36 2.60
N ALA A 122 10.66 4.61 3.56
CA ALA A 122 10.09 3.35 4.01
C ALA A 122 8.75 3.55 4.76
N LEU A 123 7.97 2.48 4.88
CA LEU A 123 6.60 2.53 5.42
C LEU A 123 6.57 3.02 6.88
N ASP A 124 7.54 2.63 7.69
CA ASP A 124 7.68 3.06 9.08
C ASP A 124 7.88 4.57 9.20
N VAL A 125 8.65 5.19 8.30
CA VAL A 125 8.85 6.64 8.22
C VAL A 125 7.54 7.34 7.82
N GLN A 126 6.81 6.82 6.83
CA GLN A 126 5.49 7.34 6.43
C GLN A 126 4.50 7.29 7.59
N LEU A 127 4.44 6.15 8.30
CA LEU A 127 3.59 5.96 9.47
C LEU A 127 4.02 6.82 10.66
N GLY A 128 5.32 7.16 10.77
CA GLY A 128 5.81 8.15 11.72
C GLY A 128 5.16 9.53 11.51
N VAL A 129 5.04 9.99 10.26
CA VAL A 129 4.31 11.24 9.93
C VAL A 129 2.82 11.07 10.22
N PHE A 130 2.25 9.90 9.95
CA PHE A 130 0.84 9.59 10.26
C PHE A 130 0.53 9.69 11.75
N LEU A 131 1.32 9.04 12.61
CA LEU A 131 1.13 9.07 14.07
C LEU A 131 1.31 10.48 14.65
N ARG A 132 2.22 11.29 14.10
CA ARG A 132 2.34 12.72 14.47
C ARG A 132 1.06 13.50 14.22
N ASN A 133 0.32 13.21 13.14
CA ASN A 133 -0.98 13.84 12.88
C ASN A 133 -2.02 13.43 13.93
N LEU A 134 -2.13 12.13 14.22
CA LEU A 134 -3.05 11.64 15.25
C LEU A 134 -2.75 12.27 16.62
N LYS A 135 -1.46 12.37 16.96
CA LYS A 135 -1.00 13.00 18.20
C LYS A 135 -1.32 14.49 18.27
N ALA A 136 -1.05 15.25 17.20
CA ALA A 136 -1.37 16.67 17.13
C ALA A 136 -2.89 16.95 17.24
N LEU A 137 -3.72 16.00 16.78
CA LEU A 137 -5.19 16.05 16.90
C LEU A 137 -5.70 15.58 18.27
N GLY A 138 -4.83 15.05 19.15
CA GLY A 138 -5.22 14.48 20.44
C GLY A 138 -6.01 13.17 20.31
N TYR A 139 -5.85 12.43 19.22
CA TYR A 139 -6.57 11.19 18.99
C TYR A 139 -5.94 10.02 19.76
N THR A 140 -6.77 9.39 20.59
CA THR A 140 -6.44 8.20 21.38
C THR A 140 -7.57 7.20 21.28
N TYR A 141 -7.29 5.93 21.58
CA TYR A 141 -8.31 4.91 21.75
C TYR A 141 -8.30 4.42 23.20
N LYS A 142 -9.42 4.61 23.91
CA LYS A 142 -9.55 4.30 25.35
C LYS A 142 -8.37 4.85 26.19
N GLY A 143 -7.90 6.05 25.85
CA GLY A 143 -6.80 6.75 26.53
C GLY A 143 -5.39 6.32 26.12
N LYS A 144 -5.23 5.39 25.18
CA LYS A 144 -3.93 4.97 24.64
C LYS A 144 -3.61 5.71 23.35
N GLU A 145 -2.35 6.14 23.21
CA GLU A 145 -1.83 6.67 21.94
C GLU A 145 -1.84 5.59 20.86
N PHE A 146 -2.06 5.99 19.61
CA PHE A 146 -1.97 5.08 18.48
C PHE A 146 -0.52 4.68 18.21
N VAL A 147 -0.32 3.41 17.88
CA VAL A 147 0.96 2.84 17.44
C VAL A 147 0.73 2.07 16.13
N PHE A 148 1.81 1.69 15.45
CA PHE A 148 1.72 0.81 14.28
C PHE A 148 2.51 -0.47 14.49
N GLU A 149 2.13 -1.50 13.73
CA GLU A 149 2.85 -2.76 13.58
C GLU A 149 2.94 -3.09 12.09
N ILE A 150 4.16 -3.37 11.61
CA ILE A 150 4.41 -3.84 10.25
C ILE A 150 4.90 -5.27 10.37
N ASP A 151 4.14 -6.24 9.84
CA ASP A 151 4.53 -7.64 9.90
C ASP A 151 5.61 -7.99 8.86
N SER A 152 6.19 -9.19 8.97
CA SER A 152 7.29 -9.64 8.10
C SER A 152 6.88 -9.91 6.65
N THR A 153 5.59 -9.86 6.31
CA THR A 153 5.12 -10.05 4.94
C THR A 153 5.21 -8.77 4.11
N VAL A 154 5.36 -7.62 4.76
CA VAL A 154 5.55 -6.34 4.09
C VAL A 154 7.02 -6.16 3.71
N GLU A 155 7.27 -5.92 2.42
CA GLU A 155 8.61 -5.66 1.92
C GLU A 155 9.18 -4.36 2.50
N ASN A 156 10.39 -4.45 3.07
CA ASN A 156 11.10 -3.26 3.53
C ASN A 156 11.76 -2.53 2.34
N LYS A 157 11.03 -1.56 1.79
CA LYS A 157 11.48 -0.71 0.69
C LYS A 157 11.04 0.74 0.89
N ALA A 158 11.78 1.66 0.27
CA ALA A 158 11.36 3.04 0.13
C ALA A 158 10.42 3.19 -1.08
N VAL A 159 9.31 3.89 -0.89
CA VAL A 159 8.35 4.19 -1.97
C VAL A 159 8.13 5.69 -2.02
N ALA A 160 8.18 6.26 -3.22
CA ALA A 160 7.80 7.65 -3.47
C ALA A 160 6.27 7.78 -3.33
N MET A 161 5.84 8.50 -2.29
CA MET A 161 4.44 8.82 -2.06
C MET A 161 4.22 10.32 -2.26
N THR A 162 3.15 10.67 -2.95
CA THR A 162 2.68 12.05 -3.10
C THR A 162 1.28 12.13 -2.53
N TYR A 163 1.08 13.06 -1.60
CA TYR A 163 -0.22 13.35 -1.00
C TYR A 163 -0.62 14.74 -1.46
N ASP A 164 -1.80 14.87 -2.08
CA ASP A 164 -2.32 16.16 -2.55
C ASP A 164 -3.63 16.49 -1.83
N ASN A 165 -3.55 17.32 -0.79
CA ASN A 165 -4.67 17.71 0.08
C ASN A 165 -5.54 16.51 0.53
N MET A 166 -4.89 15.37 0.76
CA MET A 166 -5.55 14.10 1.08
C MET A 166 -5.93 14.05 2.56
N ASN A 167 -7.04 13.38 2.89
CA ASN A 167 -7.38 13.14 4.30
C ASN A 167 -6.54 12.00 4.89
N LEU A 168 -6.49 11.90 6.23
CA LEU A 168 -5.70 10.89 6.92
C LEU A 168 -6.10 9.47 6.54
N LEU A 169 -7.39 9.15 6.45
CA LEU A 169 -7.81 7.78 6.21
C LEU A 169 -7.45 7.31 4.78
N ASP A 170 -7.67 8.18 3.79
CA ASP A 170 -7.28 7.90 2.41
C ASP A 170 -5.75 7.79 2.27
N ALA A 171 -5.00 8.66 2.97
CA ALA A 171 -3.54 8.59 2.98
C ALA A 171 -3.06 7.26 3.56
N LEU A 172 -3.65 6.82 4.68
CA LEU A 172 -3.30 5.56 5.32
C LEU A 172 -3.55 4.37 4.38
N PHE A 173 -4.74 4.30 3.76
CA PHE A 173 -5.06 3.20 2.84
C PHE A 173 -4.27 3.27 1.53
N SER A 174 -3.87 4.46 1.08
CA SER A 174 -3.01 4.60 -0.11
C SER A 174 -1.63 3.96 0.10
N MET A 175 -1.10 3.97 1.34
CA MET A 175 0.16 3.28 1.66
C MET A 175 0.04 1.76 1.47
N ALA A 176 -1.14 1.18 1.69
CA ALA A 176 -1.37 -0.25 1.53
C ALA A 176 -1.61 -0.67 0.05
N GLY A 177 -1.63 0.28 -0.89
CA GLY A 177 -1.97 0.05 -2.30
C GLY A 177 -1.08 -0.99 -3.00
N GLU A 178 -1.65 -1.65 -4.02
CA GLU A 178 -1.00 -2.73 -4.79
C GLU A 178 0.31 -2.29 -5.47
N ASP A 179 0.40 -1.03 -5.90
CA ASP A 179 1.59 -0.42 -6.50
C ASP A 179 2.56 0.17 -5.47
N LYS A 180 2.24 0.09 -4.18
CA LYS A 180 3.04 0.59 -3.05
C LYS A 180 3.64 -0.57 -2.25
N TRP A 181 3.17 -0.78 -1.02
CA TRP A 181 3.61 -1.88 -0.16
C TRP A 181 2.75 -3.15 -0.31
N ASN A 182 1.67 -3.10 -1.11
CA ASN A 182 0.82 -4.25 -1.48
C ASN A 182 0.48 -5.15 -0.29
N CYS A 183 -0.21 -4.58 0.69
CA CYS A 183 -0.53 -5.25 1.94
C CYS A 183 -1.93 -4.85 2.43
N ASP A 184 -2.37 -5.47 3.51
CA ASP A 184 -3.58 -5.08 4.22
C ASP A 184 -3.26 -4.00 5.23
N CYS A 185 -4.15 -3.01 5.35
CA CYS A 185 -4.18 -2.08 6.47
C CYS A 185 -5.47 -2.27 7.28
N TRP A 186 -5.33 -2.63 8.56
CA TRP A 186 -6.46 -2.76 9.49
C TRP A 186 -6.13 -2.19 10.87
N ILE A 187 -7.17 -1.84 11.63
CA ILE A 187 -7.03 -1.21 12.93
C ILE A 187 -7.68 -2.09 13.99
N THR A 188 -6.91 -2.43 15.02
CA THR A 188 -7.39 -3.12 16.22
C THR A 188 -7.02 -2.28 17.43
N ASP A 189 -8.03 -1.81 18.16
CA ASP A 189 -7.85 -0.91 19.30
C ASP A 189 -6.97 0.32 18.98
N ASN A 190 -5.80 0.46 19.61
CA ASN A 190 -4.87 1.57 19.35
C ASN A 190 -3.75 1.19 18.36
N VAL A 191 -3.84 0.03 17.70
CA VAL A 191 -2.79 -0.48 16.80
C VAL A 191 -3.26 -0.42 15.35
N ILE A 192 -2.43 0.19 14.50
CA ILE A 192 -2.57 0.20 13.04
C ILE A 192 -1.65 -0.87 12.48
N HIS A 193 -2.21 -1.90 11.86
CA HIS A 193 -1.44 -3.01 11.32
C HIS A 193 -1.26 -2.87 9.81
N PHE A 194 -0.05 -3.16 9.35
CA PHE A 194 0.30 -3.34 7.95
C PHE A 194 0.88 -4.74 7.76
N GLY A 195 0.32 -5.52 6.85
CA GLY A 195 0.67 -6.93 6.76
C GLY A 195 -0.23 -7.76 5.87
N ARG A 196 -0.11 -9.08 5.96
CA ARG A 196 -1.03 -10.01 5.32
C ARG A 196 -1.79 -10.76 6.40
N ASN A 197 -2.97 -10.27 6.75
CA ASN A 197 -3.76 -10.89 7.79
C ASN A 197 -4.41 -12.18 7.27
N GLU A 198 -3.81 -13.33 7.58
CA GLU A 198 -4.33 -14.63 7.18
C GLU A 198 -3.97 -15.68 8.23
N PHE A 199 -4.97 -16.33 8.83
CA PHE A 199 -4.75 -17.25 9.94
C PHE A 199 -5.83 -18.35 10.02
N GLY A 200 -5.56 -19.32 10.90
CA GLY A 200 -6.45 -20.45 11.16
C GLY A 200 -6.41 -21.52 10.07
N ASP A 201 -7.01 -22.66 10.38
CA ASP A 201 -7.22 -23.72 9.39
C ASP A 201 -8.38 -23.34 8.45
N ALA A 202 -8.29 -23.75 7.19
CA ALA A 202 -9.33 -23.47 6.21
C ALA A 202 -10.66 -24.16 6.59
N VAL A 203 -11.67 -23.35 6.91
CA VAL A 203 -13.03 -23.86 7.18
C VAL A 203 -13.74 -24.12 5.85
N LYS A 204 -14.24 -25.34 5.64
CA LYS A 204 -15.00 -25.68 4.43
C LYS A 204 -16.35 -24.97 4.43
N ILE A 205 -16.65 -24.26 3.35
CA ILE A 205 -17.94 -23.60 3.10
C ILE A 205 -18.46 -24.02 1.72
N GLU A 206 -19.44 -24.93 1.70
CA GLU A 206 -20.02 -25.48 0.49
C GLU A 206 -21.38 -24.85 0.15
N LEU A 207 -21.56 -24.46 -1.12
CA LEU A 207 -22.82 -23.94 -1.61
C LEU A 207 -23.91 -25.02 -1.48
N GLY A 208 -25.01 -24.65 -0.83
CA GLY A 208 -26.12 -25.55 -0.55
C GLY A 208 -26.01 -26.27 0.80
N VAL A 209 -24.82 -26.31 1.41
CA VAL A 209 -24.59 -26.91 2.74
C VAL A 209 -24.45 -25.82 3.78
N GLU A 210 -23.26 -25.22 3.96
CA GLU A 210 -23.04 -24.11 4.91
C GLU A 210 -23.48 -22.76 4.32
N ALA A 211 -23.36 -22.58 3.01
CA ALA A 211 -23.74 -21.36 2.30
C ALA A 211 -25.09 -21.49 1.59
N SER A 212 -25.92 -20.45 1.64
CA SER A 212 -27.17 -20.34 0.88
C SER A 212 -26.97 -19.67 -0.49
N ALA A 213 -25.97 -18.80 -0.61
CA ALA A 213 -25.62 -18.14 -1.86
C ALA A 213 -24.12 -17.90 -1.94
N MET A 214 -23.58 -17.96 -3.15
CA MET A 214 -22.18 -17.63 -3.45
C MET A 214 -22.13 -16.96 -4.82
N THR A 215 -21.66 -15.72 -4.87
CA THR A 215 -21.56 -14.93 -6.11
C THR A 215 -20.17 -14.36 -6.23
N ARG A 216 -19.56 -14.46 -7.41
CA ARG A 216 -18.25 -13.88 -7.72
C ARG A 216 -18.41 -12.43 -8.22
N SER A 217 -17.60 -11.50 -7.75
CA SER A 217 -17.44 -10.20 -8.41
C SER A 217 -16.76 -10.38 -9.76
N GLU A 218 -16.98 -9.48 -10.71
CA GLU A 218 -16.13 -9.47 -11.91
C GLU A 218 -14.67 -9.22 -11.50
N SER A 219 -13.74 -9.83 -12.25
CA SER A 219 -12.31 -9.55 -12.11
C SER A 219 -12.09 -8.06 -12.36
N LYS A 220 -11.35 -7.39 -11.49
CA LYS A 220 -10.89 -6.03 -11.77
C LYS A 220 -9.50 -6.01 -12.38
N GLY A 221 -8.77 -7.12 -12.32
CA GLY A 221 -7.46 -7.25 -12.94
C GLY A 221 -7.53 -7.38 -14.46
N THR A 222 -6.42 -7.01 -15.11
CA THR A 222 -6.15 -7.26 -16.53
C THR A 222 -5.95 -8.77 -16.70
N TYR A 223 -7.01 -9.49 -17.06
CA TYR A 223 -6.90 -10.92 -17.36
C TYR A 223 -5.97 -11.10 -18.57
N ALA A 224 -4.85 -11.79 -18.37
CA ALA A 224 -3.90 -12.09 -19.41
C ALA A 224 -3.23 -13.42 -19.13
N THR A 225 -3.02 -14.17 -20.20
CA THR A 225 -2.51 -15.54 -20.19
C THR A 225 -1.13 -15.67 -20.82
N ARG A 226 -0.61 -14.60 -21.43
CA ARG A 226 0.76 -14.45 -21.92
C ARG A 226 1.35 -13.10 -21.49
N ILE A 227 2.53 -13.12 -20.89
CA ILE A 227 3.21 -11.93 -20.36
C ILE A 227 4.48 -11.66 -21.15
N TYR A 228 4.55 -10.50 -21.77
CA TYR A 228 5.79 -9.89 -22.22
C TYR A 228 6.34 -9.03 -21.08
N ALA A 229 7.56 -9.32 -20.63
CA ALA A 229 8.17 -8.62 -19.51
C ALA A 229 9.39 -7.83 -19.97
N PHE A 230 9.47 -6.58 -19.53
CA PHE A 230 10.61 -5.69 -19.77
C PHE A 230 11.12 -5.14 -18.44
N GLY A 231 12.43 -4.98 -18.32
CA GLY A 231 13.02 -4.22 -17.22
C GLY A 231 13.23 -2.75 -17.59
N SER A 232 14.11 -2.10 -16.84
CA SER A 232 14.51 -0.72 -17.06
C SER A 232 15.32 -0.52 -18.34
N THR A 233 15.52 0.75 -18.70
CA THR A 233 16.54 1.20 -19.67
C THR A 233 17.91 1.44 -19.01
N ARG A 234 17.98 1.47 -17.68
CA ARG A 234 19.20 1.75 -16.90
C ARG A 234 20.29 0.72 -17.18
N ASN A 235 21.52 1.20 -17.39
CA ASN A 235 22.72 0.38 -17.65
C ASN A 235 22.57 -0.59 -18.85
N ILE A 236 21.74 -0.25 -19.83
CA ILE A 236 21.57 -1.04 -21.06
C ILE A 236 22.42 -0.42 -22.19
N PRO A 237 23.49 -1.11 -22.65
CA PRO A 237 24.33 -0.59 -23.72
C PRO A 237 23.64 -0.71 -25.09
N GLU A 238 24.12 0.08 -26.06
CA GLU A 238 23.54 0.12 -27.40
C GLU A 238 23.50 -1.22 -28.12
N ASN A 239 24.47 -2.09 -27.84
CA ASN A 239 24.67 -3.39 -28.46
C ASN A 239 24.10 -4.56 -27.64
N TYR A 240 23.25 -4.30 -26.64
CA TYR A 240 22.71 -5.34 -25.75
C TYR A 240 21.95 -6.46 -26.49
N ARG A 241 21.14 -6.13 -27.51
CA ARG A 241 20.44 -7.10 -28.40
C ARG A 241 20.34 -6.57 -29.82
N SER A 242 20.08 -7.45 -30.80
CA SER A 242 19.87 -7.04 -32.19
C SER A 242 18.58 -6.25 -32.36
N ILE A 243 18.57 -5.33 -33.33
CA ILE A 243 17.42 -4.45 -33.62
C ILE A 243 16.14 -5.25 -33.95
N GLU A 244 16.29 -6.44 -34.55
CA GLU A 244 15.16 -7.32 -34.87
C GLU A 244 14.44 -7.90 -33.64
N GLU A 245 15.11 -7.93 -32.48
CA GLU A 245 14.53 -8.38 -31.21
C GLU A 245 13.98 -7.21 -30.38
N GLN A 246 14.04 -5.96 -30.89
CA GLN A 246 13.69 -4.76 -30.12
C GLN A 246 12.27 -4.27 -30.40
N THR A 247 11.58 -3.87 -29.34
CA THR A 247 10.24 -3.26 -29.45
C THR A 247 10.34 -1.81 -29.93
N VAL A 248 9.60 -1.47 -30.99
CA VAL A 248 9.45 -0.09 -31.45
C VAL A 248 8.23 0.52 -30.78
N VAL A 249 8.42 1.56 -29.97
CA VAL A 249 7.32 2.33 -29.37
C VAL A 249 7.36 3.74 -29.97
N ASN A 250 6.27 4.16 -30.63
CA ASN A 250 6.15 5.49 -31.24
C ASN A 250 7.28 5.86 -32.23
N GLY A 251 7.83 4.88 -32.95
CA GLY A 251 8.91 5.11 -33.92
C GLY A 251 10.30 5.33 -33.31
N VAL A 252 10.45 5.19 -31.99
CA VAL A 252 11.74 5.19 -31.29
C VAL A 252 12.00 3.79 -30.74
N VAL A 253 13.20 3.27 -31.02
CA VAL A 253 13.66 2.01 -30.43
C VAL A 253 14.01 2.27 -28.97
N GLN A 254 13.15 1.87 -28.04
CA GLN A 254 13.48 1.91 -26.61
C GLN A 254 14.20 0.62 -26.22
N ARG A 255 15.51 0.73 -25.96
CA ARG A 255 16.34 -0.39 -25.51
C ARG A 255 16.12 -0.60 -24.01
N ARG A 256 15.40 -1.66 -23.65
CA ARG A 256 15.11 -2.07 -22.27
C ARG A 256 15.67 -3.46 -22.03
N LEU A 257 15.90 -3.81 -20.77
CA LEU A 257 16.21 -5.19 -20.38
C LEU A 257 15.07 -6.12 -20.81
N MET A 258 15.41 -7.29 -21.35
CA MET A 258 14.45 -8.27 -21.84
C MET A 258 14.58 -9.60 -21.10
N LEU A 259 13.53 -10.44 -21.17
CA LEU A 259 13.61 -11.82 -20.69
C LEU A 259 14.79 -12.57 -21.32
N PRO A 260 15.39 -13.57 -20.64
CA PRO A 260 16.56 -14.29 -21.12
C PRO A 260 16.43 -14.77 -22.56
N ALA A 261 17.53 -14.77 -23.31
CA ALA A 261 17.53 -15.19 -24.71
C ALA A 261 16.84 -16.57 -24.90
N GLY A 262 15.98 -16.67 -25.91
CA GLY A 262 15.15 -17.86 -26.15
C GLY A 262 13.87 -17.94 -25.30
N THR A 263 13.60 -16.98 -24.41
CA THR A 263 12.34 -16.85 -23.66
C THR A 263 11.64 -15.55 -24.06
N PRO A 264 10.83 -15.52 -25.14
CA PRO A 264 10.21 -14.28 -25.62
C PRO A 264 9.08 -13.76 -24.71
N TYR A 265 8.43 -14.65 -23.97
CA TYR A 265 7.31 -14.37 -23.08
C TYR A 265 7.17 -15.48 -22.02
N ILE A 266 6.32 -15.25 -21.03
CA ILE A 266 5.90 -16.24 -20.04
C ILE A 266 4.41 -16.55 -20.23
N ASP A 267 4.09 -17.82 -20.48
CA ASP A 267 2.71 -18.29 -20.52
C ASP A 267 2.21 -18.66 -19.12
N VAL A 268 0.97 -18.29 -18.83
CA VAL A 268 0.29 -18.62 -17.57
C VAL A 268 -0.05 -20.10 -17.53
N TYR A 269 -0.45 -20.70 -18.65
CA TYR A 269 -0.70 -22.15 -18.75
C TYR A 269 0.32 -22.79 -19.71
N PRO A 270 0.68 -24.07 -19.52
CA PRO A 270 1.58 -24.75 -20.45
C PRO A 270 0.91 -24.92 -21.83
N ASP A 271 1.74 -24.94 -22.88
CA ASP A 271 1.36 -25.31 -24.25
C ASP A 271 0.25 -24.46 -24.91
N MET A 272 0.13 -23.19 -24.52
CA MET A 272 -0.89 -22.28 -25.07
C MET A 272 -0.69 -21.95 -26.55
N SER A 273 -1.78 -22.03 -27.33
CA SER A 273 -1.78 -21.54 -28.71
C SER A 273 -1.74 -20.01 -28.80
N GLN A 274 -1.50 -19.46 -29.99
CA GLN A 274 -1.57 -18.01 -30.22
C GLN A 274 -3.00 -17.47 -30.03
N GLU A 275 -4.00 -18.25 -30.40
CA GLU A 275 -5.42 -17.89 -30.29
C GLU A 275 -5.94 -17.94 -28.85
N GLU A 276 -5.33 -18.77 -27.99
CA GLU A 276 -5.65 -18.86 -26.56
C GLU A 276 -4.94 -17.79 -25.72
N ALA A 277 -3.89 -17.16 -26.28
CA ALA A 277 -3.10 -16.15 -25.61
C ALA A 277 -3.83 -14.80 -25.57
N ILE A 278 -4.06 -14.31 -24.37
CA ILE A 278 -4.42 -12.93 -24.10
C ILE A 278 -3.16 -12.27 -23.57
N GLU A 279 -2.61 -11.38 -24.38
CA GLU A 279 -1.31 -10.78 -24.16
C GLU A 279 -1.38 -9.58 -23.22
N ASP A 280 -0.34 -9.42 -22.42
CA ASP A 280 -0.11 -8.23 -21.63
C ASP A 280 1.38 -7.91 -21.53
N ILE A 281 1.68 -6.63 -21.32
CA ILE A 281 3.03 -6.10 -21.21
C ILE A 281 3.23 -5.59 -19.80
N VAL A 282 4.21 -6.16 -19.10
CA VAL A 282 4.59 -5.76 -17.75
C VAL A 282 5.99 -5.19 -17.75
N VAL A 283 6.14 -4.00 -17.16
CA VAL A 283 7.44 -3.31 -17.05
C VAL A 283 7.86 -3.25 -15.60
N PHE A 284 9.08 -3.69 -15.32
CA PHE A 284 9.73 -3.65 -14.01
C PHE A 284 10.91 -2.67 -14.05
N ASP A 285 10.62 -1.38 -13.87
CA ASP A 285 11.64 -0.32 -13.96
C ASP A 285 12.75 -0.46 -12.90
N GLU A 286 12.51 -1.21 -11.83
CA GLU A 286 13.47 -1.54 -10.78
C GLU A 286 14.41 -2.72 -11.13
N VAL A 287 14.14 -3.46 -12.21
CA VAL A 287 14.97 -4.58 -12.67
C VAL A 287 15.88 -4.13 -13.81
N TYR A 288 17.18 -4.13 -13.53
CA TYR A 288 18.23 -3.75 -14.46
C TYR A 288 19.58 -4.29 -13.97
N PRO A 289 20.64 -4.25 -14.79
CA PRO A 289 22.00 -4.60 -14.35
C PRO A 289 22.44 -3.66 -13.22
N ARG A 290 22.45 -4.16 -11.97
CA ARG A 290 22.71 -3.38 -10.75
C ARG A 290 24.08 -3.65 -10.18
N LEU A 291 24.82 -2.58 -9.88
CA LEU A 291 26.06 -2.62 -9.10
C LEU A 291 25.78 -1.97 -7.74
N GLU A 292 25.54 -2.78 -6.72
CA GLU A 292 25.55 -2.31 -5.33
C GLU A 292 27.00 -2.20 -4.86
N SER A 293 27.36 -1.04 -4.32
CA SER A 293 28.68 -0.78 -3.76
C SER A 293 28.60 0.04 -2.47
N THR A 294 29.75 0.37 -1.88
CA THR A 294 29.85 0.99 -0.56
C THR A 294 30.75 2.23 -0.58
N MET A 295 30.23 3.32 -0.03
CA MET A 295 30.95 4.58 0.09
C MET A 295 32.05 4.50 1.15
N SER A 296 33.15 5.16 0.85
CA SER A 296 34.30 5.29 1.74
C SER A 296 34.92 6.68 1.61
N SER A 297 35.65 7.13 2.63
CA SER A 297 36.33 8.43 2.64
C SER A 297 35.39 9.60 2.28
N VAL A 298 34.16 9.59 2.80
CA VAL A 298 33.21 10.68 2.60
C VAL A 298 33.78 11.97 3.18
N SER A 299 33.73 13.03 2.38
CA SER A 299 34.28 14.34 2.69
C SER A 299 33.46 15.44 1.99
N THR A 300 33.76 16.70 2.31
CA THR A 300 33.07 17.84 1.71
C THR A 300 34.04 18.77 1.00
N ARG A 301 33.52 19.47 -0.02
CA ARG A 301 34.17 20.61 -0.68
C ARG A 301 33.20 21.78 -0.67
N THR A 302 33.70 22.99 -0.42
CA THR A 302 32.91 24.20 -0.54
C THR A 302 33.31 25.01 -1.77
N GLU A 303 32.35 25.69 -2.36
CA GLU A 303 32.55 26.64 -3.45
C GLU A 303 31.68 27.87 -3.25
N THR A 304 32.23 29.05 -3.53
CA THR A 304 31.44 30.29 -3.53
C THR A 304 30.84 30.48 -4.91
N VAL A 305 29.52 30.42 -4.99
CA VAL A 305 28.74 30.55 -6.22
C VAL A 305 27.99 31.88 -6.20
N THR A 306 27.89 32.53 -7.36
CA THR A 306 27.13 33.77 -7.48
C THR A 306 25.71 33.42 -7.94
N ASN A 307 24.72 33.76 -7.12
CA ASN A 307 23.30 33.54 -7.41
C ASN A 307 22.82 34.51 -8.49
N GLU A 308 21.65 34.24 -9.09
CA GLU A 308 21.08 35.03 -10.20
C GLU A 308 20.91 36.53 -9.87
N ASP A 309 20.70 36.86 -8.58
CA ASP A 309 20.57 38.24 -8.08
C ASP A 309 21.92 38.94 -7.82
N GLY A 310 23.05 38.30 -8.13
CA GLY A 310 24.41 38.82 -7.91
C GLY A 310 24.94 38.67 -6.47
N GLY A 311 24.20 38.00 -5.59
CA GLY A 311 24.66 37.62 -4.24
C GLY A 311 25.62 36.42 -4.28
N GLN A 312 26.55 36.33 -3.33
CA GLN A 312 27.44 35.18 -3.19
C GLN A 312 26.92 34.21 -2.12
N GLU A 313 26.80 32.94 -2.47
CA GLU A 313 26.46 31.84 -1.55
C GLU A 313 27.62 30.86 -1.47
N THR A 314 27.90 30.33 -0.28
CA THR A 314 28.85 29.22 -0.12
C THR A 314 28.08 27.91 -0.19
N VAL A 315 28.28 27.16 -1.28
CA VAL A 315 27.65 25.86 -1.51
C VAL A 315 28.59 24.76 -1.04
N THR A 316 28.04 23.74 -0.38
CA THR A 316 28.78 22.55 0.06
C THR A 316 28.40 21.37 -0.82
N TYR A 317 29.41 20.69 -1.37
CA TYR A 317 29.26 19.45 -2.13
C TYR A 317 29.85 18.28 -1.34
N TYR A 318 29.19 17.14 -1.42
CA TYR A 318 29.66 15.90 -0.82
C TYR A 318 30.46 15.10 -1.82
N ARG A 319 31.60 14.57 -1.38
CA ARG A 319 32.50 13.74 -2.17
C ARG A 319 32.77 12.43 -1.45
N TYR A 320 32.94 11.36 -2.21
CA TYR A 320 33.25 10.04 -1.66
C TYR A 320 34.22 9.28 -2.57
N ARG A 321 34.74 8.18 -2.04
CA ARG A 321 35.52 7.19 -2.76
C ARG A 321 34.84 5.84 -2.65
N ASP A 322 35.13 4.97 -3.60
CA ASP A 322 34.75 3.57 -3.53
C ASP A 322 36.02 2.73 -3.67
N THR A 323 36.35 1.94 -2.64
CA THR A 323 37.55 1.07 -2.66
C THR A 323 37.30 -0.28 -3.32
N GLY A 324 36.03 -0.66 -3.48
CA GLY A 324 35.60 -1.89 -4.16
C GLY A 324 35.41 -1.72 -5.67
N LEU A 325 35.30 -0.48 -6.15
CA LEU A 325 35.08 -0.16 -7.57
C LEU A 325 36.27 0.57 -8.19
N ASN A 326 36.82 -0.01 -9.26
CA ASN A 326 37.80 0.65 -10.11
C ASN A 326 37.13 1.10 -11.43
N PHE A 327 36.66 2.34 -11.46
CA PHE A 327 35.89 2.93 -12.54
C PHE A 327 36.77 3.75 -13.52
N SER A 328 36.33 3.83 -14.78
CA SER A 328 36.92 4.69 -15.81
C SER A 328 35.82 5.51 -16.48
N LYS A 329 36.16 6.72 -16.96
CA LYS A 329 35.24 7.55 -17.76
C LYS A 329 34.76 6.83 -19.02
N ASP A 330 35.55 5.89 -19.54
CA ASP A 330 35.17 5.07 -20.71
C ASP A 330 34.02 4.09 -20.42
N TYR A 331 33.66 3.88 -19.15
CA TYR A 331 32.56 2.99 -18.78
C TYR A 331 31.21 3.70 -18.91
N ILE A 332 31.19 5.03 -18.96
CA ILE A 332 29.95 5.83 -19.03
C ILE A 332 29.26 5.56 -20.37
N LEU A 333 27.95 5.29 -20.33
CA LEU A 333 27.18 5.10 -21.55
C LEU A 333 27.10 6.42 -22.33
N PRO A 334 27.27 6.40 -23.67
CA PRO A 334 27.20 7.62 -24.48
C PRO A 334 25.88 8.37 -24.25
N GLY A 335 25.98 9.66 -23.91
CA GLY A 335 24.82 10.53 -23.70
C GLY A 335 24.07 10.31 -22.38
N GLN A 336 24.59 9.51 -21.46
CA GLN A 336 24.03 9.34 -20.11
C GLN A 336 24.88 10.06 -19.05
N GLU A 337 24.21 10.51 -18.00
CA GLU A 337 24.84 10.98 -16.76
C GLU A 337 24.88 9.83 -15.75
N LEU A 338 25.86 9.86 -14.85
CA LEU A 338 25.94 8.88 -13.77
C LEU A 338 24.98 9.29 -12.65
N THR A 339 24.24 8.31 -12.12
CA THR A 339 23.40 8.52 -10.94
C THR A 339 23.68 7.44 -9.90
N ILE A 340 23.42 7.75 -8.64
CA ILE A 340 23.40 6.78 -7.55
C ILE A 340 22.07 6.79 -6.85
N ILE A 341 21.62 5.62 -6.41
CA ILE A 341 20.49 5.47 -5.49
C ILE A 341 21.01 4.87 -4.19
N PHE A 342 20.89 5.62 -3.10
CA PHE A 342 21.29 5.14 -1.78
C PHE A 342 20.42 3.96 -1.34
N GLN A 343 21.06 2.91 -0.81
CA GLN A 343 20.42 1.69 -0.30
C GLN A 343 20.49 1.59 1.22
N SER A 344 21.15 2.55 1.88
CA SER A 344 21.24 2.63 3.34
C SER A 344 21.49 4.06 3.80
N GLY A 345 21.64 4.23 5.11
CA GLY A 345 21.98 5.51 5.71
C GLY A 345 20.82 6.49 5.73
N LYS A 346 21.15 7.76 6.02
CA LYS A 346 20.17 8.85 6.12
C LYS A 346 19.55 9.22 4.77
N MET A 347 20.18 8.79 3.69
CA MET A 347 19.77 9.07 2.31
C MET A 347 19.07 7.89 1.64
N ASN A 348 18.81 6.79 2.36
CA ASN A 348 18.25 5.57 1.79
C ASN A 348 17.00 5.84 0.93
N GLY A 349 17.02 5.35 -0.32
CA GLY A 349 15.95 5.51 -1.31
C GLY A 349 16.02 6.79 -2.14
N LEU A 350 16.95 7.72 -1.85
CA LEU A 350 17.11 8.95 -2.63
C LEU A 350 18.06 8.74 -3.81
N GLU A 351 17.71 9.32 -4.96
CA GLU A 351 18.52 9.30 -6.19
C GLU A 351 19.22 10.65 -6.40
N PHE A 352 20.50 10.61 -6.75
CA PHE A 352 21.32 11.80 -7.04
C PHE A 352 22.17 11.58 -8.29
N GLY A 353 22.35 12.63 -9.09
CA GLY A 353 23.42 12.68 -10.08
C GLY A 353 24.79 12.63 -9.39
N VAL A 354 25.77 12.02 -10.05
CA VAL A 354 27.16 12.00 -9.56
C VAL A 354 28.14 12.31 -10.69
N ILE A 355 29.24 12.94 -10.32
CA ILE A 355 30.34 13.25 -11.23
C ILE A 355 31.55 12.40 -10.81
N PHE A 356 32.09 11.63 -11.76
CA PHE A 356 33.37 10.96 -11.59
C PHE A 356 34.52 11.91 -11.91
N ASP A 357 35.20 12.39 -10.87
CA ASP A 357 36.26 13.41 -10.90
C ASP A 357 37.56 12.83 -10.33
N PRO A 358 38.23 11.92 -11.06
CA PRO A 358 39.45 11.30 -10.55
C PRO A 358 40.53 12.36 -10.34
N ASP A 359 41.19 12.35 -9.19
CA ASP A 359 42.27 13.31 -8.91
C ASP A 359 43.51 13.03 -9.78
N ASN A 360 44.46 13.97 -9.76
CA ASN A 360 45.71 13.87 -10.55
C ASN A 360 46.58 12.65 -10.21
N ASN A 361 46.28 11.91 -9.13
CA ASN A 361 46.95 10.68 -8.73
C ASN A 361 46.18 9.42 -9.16
N GLY A 362 45.10 9.56 -9.93
CA GLY A 362 44.27 8.46 -10.43
C GLY A 362 43.31 7.89 -9.38
N SER A 363 42.97 8.65 -8.33
CA SER A 363 42.08 8.15 -7.30
C SER A 363 40.61 8.16 -7.72
N GLN A 364 39.86 7.16 -7.25
CA GLN A 364 38.44 6.94 -7.54
C GLN A 364 37.56 7.91 -6.75
N LEU A 365 37.59 9.20 -7.10
CA LEU A 365 36.86 10.26 -6.42
C LEU A 365 35.56 10.60 -7.15
N TRP A 366 34.49 10.69 -6.38
CA TRP A 366 33.12 10.93 -6.83
C TRP A 366 32.55 12.15 -6.12
N GLU A 367 31.75 12.94 -6.81
CA GLU A 367 31.02 14.08 -6.26
C GLU A 367 29.52 13.89 -6.45
N ILE A 368 28.75 14.14 -5.40
CA ILE A 368 27.29 14.08 -5.43
C ILE A 368 26.76 15.44 -5.86
N VAL A 369 25.98 15.44 -6.94
CA VAL A 369 25.30 16.64 -7.44
C VAL A 369 24.17 16.98 -6.48
N ARG A 370 24.14 18.23 -6.02
CA ARG A 370 23.07 18.74 -5.16
C ARG A 370 21.74 18.74 -5.93
N SER A 371 20.67 18.28 -5.30
CA SER A 371 19.31 18.30 -5.85
C SER A 371 18.39 19.14 -4.98
N GLU A 372 17.47 19.87 -5.61
CA GLU A 372 16.40 20.63 -4.93
C GLU A 372 15.02 19.94 -5.06
N ASP A 373 14.96 18.78 -5.71
CA ASP A 373 13.72 18.10 -6.07
C ASP A 373 12.97 17.53 -4.86
N TYR A 374 13.65 17.43 -3.70
CA TYR A 374 13.12 16.86 -2.47
C TYR A 374 12.47 17.91 -1.55
N GLY A 375 12.04 19.05 -2.10
CA GLY A 375 11.40 20.15 -1.36
C GLY A 375 12.36 20.95 -0.46
N ARG A 376 13.64 20.54 -0.41
CA ARG A 376 14.76 21.30 0.15
C ARG A 376 16.05 20.87 -0.55
N PRO A 377 17.10 21.71 -0.52
CA PRO A 377 18.37 21.34 -1.11
C PRO A 377 19.02 20.19 -0.33
N LEU A 378 19.29 19.08 -1.02
CA LEU A 378 19.96 17.90 -0.48
C LEU A 378 21.16 17.50 -1.34
N PRO A 379 22.19 16.84 -0.77
CA PRO A 379 22.36 16.58 0.66
C PRO A 379 22.66 17.85 1.49
N ASP A 380 22.36 17.84 2.79
CA ASP A 380 22.55 18.97 3.73
C ASP A 380 23.26 18.56 5.04
N ASP A 381 23.13 19.31 6.15
CA ASP A 381 23.78 18.99 7.43
C ASP A 381 23.09 17.88 8.23
N THR A 382 21.87 17.51 7.84
CA THR A 382 21.00 16.58 8.55
C THR A 382 20.83 15.27 7.75
N ILE A 383 20.62 15.38 6.45
CA ILE A 383 20.49 14.27 5.49
C ILE A 383 21.70 14.34 4.55
N TYR A 384 22.71 13.52 4.85
CA TYR A 384 24.00 13.48 4.16
C TYR A 384 24.54 12.05 4.05
N PRO A 385 25.45 11.80 3.09
CA PRO A 385 26.10 10.51 2.97
C PRO A 385 27.12 10.30 4.09
N GLU A 386 27.25 9.06 4.56
CA GLU A 386 28.23 8.64 5.55
C GLU A 386 29.14 7.53 4.99
N ASN A 387 30.29 7.30 5.64
CA ASN A 387 31.08 6.11 5.33
C ASN A 387 30.24 4.86 5.59
N ASP A 388 30.49 3.81 4.81
CA ASP A 388 29.77 2.53 4.86
C ASP A 388 28.33 2.59 4.32
N ASP A 389 27.87 3.76 3.84
CA ASP A 389 26.61 3.83 3.11
C ASP A 389 26.68 3.07 1.79
N LYS A 390 25.64 2.30 1.52
CA LYS A 390 25.47 1.50 0.31
C LYS A 390 24.74 2.31 -0.76
N TYR A 391 25.10 2.08 -2.01
CA TYR A 391 24.45 2.72 -3.15
C TYR A 391 24.44 1.81 -4.38
N ILE A 392 23.52 2.07 -5.31
CA ILE A 392 23.50 1.46 -6.64
C ILE A 392 23.90 2.50 -7.68
N LEU A 393 24.91 2.20 -8.49
CA LEU A 393 25.36 3.06 -9.60
C LEU A 393 24.54 2.81 -10.88
N SER A 394 24.23 3.87 -11.61
CA SER A 394 23.63 3.84 -12.94
C SER A 394 24.36 4.77 -13.93
N GLY A 395 24.12 4.58 -15.23
CA GLY A 395 24.69 5.38 -16.32
C GLY A 395 25.95 4.79 -16.97
N PHE A 396 26.24 3.50 -16.74
CA PHE A 396 27.47 2.86 -17.21
C PHE A 396 27.20 1.55 -17.96
N ASP A 397 28.18 1.12 -18.75
CA ASP A 397 28.16 -0.14 -19.50
C ASP A 397 28.61 -1.30 -18.59
N PRO A 398 27.71 -2.24 -18.24
CA PRO A 398 28.00 -3.30 -17.28
C PRO A 398 29.16 -4.21 -17.68
N LYS A 399 29.45 -4.33 -18.98
CA LYS A 399 30.49 -5.25 -19.47
C LYS A 399 31.88 -4.94 -18.92
N PHE A 400 32.13 -3.68 -18.54
CA PHE A 400 33.41 -3.25 -18.00
C PHE A 400 33.56 -3.53 -16.49
N VAL A 401 32.45 -3.81 -15.80
CA VAL A 401 32.43 -4.17 -14.38
C VAL A 401 32.32 -5.68 -14.23
N SER A 402 31.30 -6.29 -14.83
CA SER A 402 31.11 -7.74 -14.83
C SER A 402 30.20 -8.20 -15.96
N VAL A 403 30.64 -9.24 -16.67
CA VAL A 403 29.87 -9.87 -17.76
C VAL A 403 28.59 -10.57 -17.29
N GLN A 404 28.43 -10.83 -15.98
CA GLN A 404 27.25 -11.51 -15.43
C GLN A 404 26.11 -10.55 -15.07
N MET A 405 26.36 -9.24 -14.96
CA MET A 405 25.34 -8.29 -14.50
C MET A 405 24.09 -8.27 -15.40
N ILE A 406 24.28 -8.41 -16.71
CA ILE A 406 23.17 -8.49 -17.67
C ILE A 406 22.42 -9.83 -17.51
N PRO A 407 23.07 -11.01 -17.65
CA PRO A 407 22.40 -12.30 -17.42
C PRO A 407 21.66 -12.40 -16.08
N ASP A 408 22.25 -11.91 -14.99
CA ASP A 408 21.66 -11.94 -13.65
C ASP A 408 20.38 -11.09 -13.62
N ALA A 409 20.39 -9.91 -14.23
CA ALA A 409 19.21 -9.05 -14.33
C ALA A 409 18.12 -9.66 -15.23
N GLU A 410 18.47 -10.30 -16.35
CA GLU A 410 17.50 -11.02 -17.19
C GLU A 410 16.81 -12.15 -16.42
N GLN A 411 17.59 -12.88 -15.62
CA GLN A 411 17.08 -13.96 -14.80
C GLN A 411 16.18 -13.43 -13.67
N GLU A 412 16.54 -12.33 -13.01
CA GLU A 412 15.66 -11.64 -12.05
C GLU A 412 14.34 -11.20 -12.72
N LEU A 413 14.41 -10.62 -13.92
CA LEU A 413 13.23 -10.20 -14.68
C LEU A 413 12.32 -11.40 -14.97
N LYS A 414 12.90 -12.54 -15.37
CA LYS A 414 12.16 -13.79 -15.59
C LYS A 414 11.47 -14.27 -14.33
N GLU A 415 12.16 -14.26 -13.19
CA GLU A 415 11.60 -14.68 -11.91
C GLU A 415 10.44 -13.78 -11.47
N LYS A 416 10.56 -12.46 -11.64
CA LYS A 416 9.45 -11.52 -11.36
C LYS A 416 8.28 -11.70 -12.32
N ALA A 417 8.54 -11.85 -13.62
CA ALA A 417 7.51 -12.12 -14.61
C ALA A 417 6.77 -13.44 -14.32
N GLN A 418 7.50 -14.49 -13.92
CA GLN A 418 6.91 -15.76 -13.53
C GLN A 418 6.01 -15.63 -12.30
N LYS A 419 6.40 -14.82 -11.31
CA LYS A 419 5.54 -14.52 -10.15
C LYS A 419 4.23 -13.86 -10.56
N ILE A 420 4.25 -12.91 -11.51
CA ILE A 420 3.01 -12.32 -12.04
C ILE A 420 2.18 -13.37 -12.78
N ALA A 421 2.79 -14.21 -13.62
CA ALA A 421 2.09 -15.29 -14.31
C ALA A 421 1.42 -16.26 -13.32
N ASP A 422 2.12 -16.63 -12.24
CA ASP A 422 1.59 -17.50 -11.19
C ASP A 422 0.48 -16.83 -10.37
N GLN A 423 0.55 -15.50 -10.17
CA GLN A 423 -0.56 -14.73 -9.60
C GLN A 423 -1.78 -14.74 -10.52
N ARG A 424 -1.61 -14.61 -11.83
CA ARG A 424 -2.70 -14.63 -12.82
C ARG A 424 -3.38 -16.01 -12.99
N LYS A 425 -2.71 -17.10 -12.59
CA LYS A 425 -3.37 -18.42 -12.45
C LYS A 425 -4.45 -18.41 -11.39
N LYS A 426 -4.32 -17.54 -10.37
CA LYS A 426 -5.28 -17.44 -9.28
C LYS A 426 -6.36 -16.45 -9.71
N ASP A 427 -7.59 -16.91 -9.66
CA ASP A 427 -8.76 -16.05 -9.87
C ASP A 427 -8.71 -14.89 -8.84
N ASP A 428 -8.65 -13.63 -9.28
CA ASP A 428 -8.59 -12.44 -8.39
C ASP A 428 -9.96 -12.01 -7.84
N GLY A 429 -11.01 -12.74 -8.20
CA GLY A 429 -12.38 -12.44 -7.85
C GLY A 429 -12.62 -12.50 -6.35
N THR A 430 -13.40 -11.55 -5.86
CA THR A 430 -13.98 -11.62 -4.51
C THR A 430 -15.31 -12.36 -4.60
N TYR A 431 -15.52 -13.37 -3.77
CA TYR A 431 -16.79 -14.07 -3.66
C TYR A 431 -17.56 -13.54 -2.47
N TYR A 432 -18.78 -13.10 -2.73
CA TYR A 432 -19.75 -12.81 -1.70
C TYR A 432 -20.47 -14.11 -1.35
N THR A 433 -20.33 -14.54 -0.11
CA THR A 433 -20.89 -15.79 0.39
C THR A 433 -21.89 -15.50 1.49
N THR A 434 -23.17 -15.83 1.27
CA THR A 434 -24.19 -15.74 2.30
C THR A 434 -24.27 -17.07 3.02
N LEU A 435 -23.97 -17.07 4.32
CA LEU A 435 -24.06 -18.26 5.15
C LEU A 435 -25.52 -18.56 5.50
N ARG A 436 -25.85 -19.84 5.69
CA ARG A 436 -27.17 -20.23 6.19
C ARG A 436 -27.32 -19.80 7.64
N SER A 437 -28.37 -19.04 7.95
CA SER A 437 -28.60 -18.53 9.30
C SER A 437 -28.74 -19.64 10.34
N GLU A 438 -29.40 -20.75 10.02
CA GLU A 438 -29.54 -21.90 10.94
C GLU A 438 -28.17 -22.45 11.32
N TRP A 439 -27.30 -22.66 10.34
CA TRP A 439 -25.94 -23.14 10.55
C TRP A 439 -25.12 -22.16 11.39
N VAL A 440 -25.16 -20.86 11.11
CA VAL A 440 -24.43 -19.89 11.95
C VAL A 440 -24.96 -19.86 13.39
N ASN A 441 -26.28 -19.96 13.58
CA ASN A 441 -26.90 -19.90 14.90
C ASN A 441 -26.60 -21.10 15.80
N GLU A 442 -26.27 -22.26 15.23
CA GLU A 442 -25.87 -23.45 16.00
C GLU A 442 -24.54 -23.27 16.76
N ASP A 443 -23.60 -22.46 16.23
CA ASP A 443 -22.33 -22.17 16.90
C ASP A 443 -21.81 -20.78 16.52
N LYS A 444 -22.44 -19.74 17.08
CA LYS A 444 -22.12 -18.34 16.78
C LYS A 444 -20.67 -17.98 17.07
N LEU A 445 -20.06 -18.59 18.08
CA LEU A 445 -18.68 -18.30 18.45
C LEU A 445 -17.69 -18.75 17.38
N LYS A 446 -17.94 -19.89 16.72
CA LYS A 446 -17.02 -20.45 15.72
C LYS A 446 -17.43 -20.19 14.27
N ARG A 447 -18.66 -19.75 14.03
CA ARG A 447 -19.24 -19.58 12.68
C ARG A 447 -19.46 -18.10 12.32
N PHE A 448 -19.05 -17.18 13.19
CA PHE A 448 -18.76 -15.81 12.83
C PHE A 448 -17.28 -15.69 12.51
N PHE A 449 -16.96 -15.64 11.21
CA PHE A 449 -15.58 -15.49 10.77
C PHE A 449 -15.17 -14.02 10.77
N GLU A 450 -14.02 -13.75 11.37
CA GLU A 450 -13.39 -12.43 11.37
C GLU A 450 -12.48 -12.25 10.14
N PHE A 451 -12.04 -11.01 9.92
CA PHE A 451 -11.10 -10.66 8.86
C PHE A 451 -9.82 -11.51 8.98
N GLY A 452 -9.40 -12.16 7.89
CA GLY A 452 -8.19 -12.98 7.83
C GLY A 452 -8.40 -14.49 8.07
N GLN A 453 -9.57 -14.93 8.53
CA GLN A 453 -9.86 -16.36 8.67
C GLN A 453 -9.79 -17.08 7.31
N LYS A 454 -8.99 -18.15 7.23
CA LYS A 454 -8.94 -19.02 6.04
C LYS A 454 -10.24 -19.80 5.85
N ILE A 455 -10.67 -19.92 4.60
CA ILE A 455 -11.88 -20.63 4.18
C ILE A 455 -11.56 -21.44 2.92
N ASN A 456 -12.13 -22.64 2.81
CA ASN A 456 -12.16 -23.40 1.57
C ASN A 456 -13.57 -23.33 0.96
N LEU A 457 -13.72 -22.56 -0.12
CA LEU A 457 -14.98 -22.38 -0.82
C LEU A 457 -15.22 -23.54 -1.77
N VAL A 458 -16.39 -24.17 -1.66
CA VAL A 458 -16.78 -25.27 -2.53
C VAL A 458 -18.03 -24.88 -3.31
N ASN A 459 -17.84 -24.62 -4.60
CA ASN A 459 -18.90 -24.35 -5.55
C ASN A 459 -18.49 -24.85 -6.93
N LYS A 460 -19.14 -25.92 -7.41
CA LYS A 460 -18.83 -26.55 -8.71
C LYS A 460 -19.04 -25.64 -9.92
N ALA A 461 -19.77 -24.54 -9.77
CA ALA A 461 -19.91 -23.54 -10.83
C ALA A 461 -18.66 -22.66 -10.98
N PHE A 462 -17.84 -22.54 -9.93
CA PHE A 462 -16.64 -21.69 -9.93
C PHE A 462 -15.34 -22.50 -9.83
N PHE A 463 -15.35 -23.64 -9.14
CA PHE A 463 -14.15 -24.42 -8.84
C PHE A 463 -14.38 -25.92 -9.03
N GLU A 464 -13.40 -26.62 -9.61
CA GLU A 464 -13.43 -28.08 -9.75
C GLU A 464 -13.23 -28.78 -8.39
N ASN A 465 -12.24 -28.33 -7.60
CA ASN A 465 -11.81 -28.96 -6.35
C ASN A 465 -11.98 -28.08 -5.10
N GLY A 466 -12.76 -27.00 -5.23
CA GLY A 466 -12.81 -25.93 -4.24
C GLY A 466 -11.63 -24.95 -4.35
N ARG A 467 -11.64 -23.92 -3.52
CA ARG A 467 -10.62 -22.86 -3.50
C ARG A 467 -10.35 -22.42 -2.08
N GLU A 468 -9.07 -22.43 -1.69
CA GLU A 468 -8.63 -21.75 -0.48
C GLU A 468 -8.62 -20.24 -0.69
N SER A 469 -9.23 -19.53 0.25
CA SER A 469 -9.43 -18.09 0.28
C SER A 469 -9.35 -17.61 1.74
N ARG A 470 -9.46 -16.30 1.94
CA ARG A 470 -9.61 -15.70 3.28
C ARG A 470 -10.75 -14.70 3.33
N VAL A 471 -11.29 -14.47 4.52
CA VAL A 471 -12.30 -13.43 4.76
C VAL A 471 -11.67 -12.04 4.63
N LEU A 472 -12.23 -11.19 3.77
CA LEU A 472 -11.89 -9.77 3.61
C LEU A 472 -12.92 -8.84 4.29
N GLY A 473 -14.12 -9.34 4.54
CA GLY A 473 -15.21 -8.57 5.10
C GLY A 473 -16.38 -9.42 5.58
N TRP A 474 -17.26 -8.81 6.35
CA TRP A 474 -18.49 -9.40 6.83
C TRP A 474 -19.61 -8.35 6.94
N GLU A 475 -20.84 -8.81 6.79
CA GLU A 475 -22.06 -8.05 7.05
C GLU A 475 -23.05 -8.98 7.74
N PHE A 476 -23.65 -8.52 8.84
CA PHE A 476 -24.71 -9.28 9.49
C PHE A 476 -25.71 -8.41 10.21
N ASN A 477 -26.90 -8.96 10.36
CA ASN A 477 -27.98 -8.32 11.07
C ASN A 477 -27.86 -8.49 12.58
N LEU A 478 -28.10 -7.40 13.31
CA LEU A 478 -28.05 -7.35 14.77
C LEU A 478 -29.39 -7.76 15.40
N ASP A 479 -30.49 -7.55 14.68
CA ASP A 479 -31.86 -7.87 15.11
C ASP A 479 -32.16 -9.37 14.99
N ILE A 480 -31.70 -10.01 13.91
CA ILE A 480 -31.78 -11.44 13.66
C ILE A 480 -30.51 -11.84 12.90
N PRO A 481 -29.59 -12.65 13.48
CA PRO A 481 -28.29 -12.89 12.87
C PRO A 481 -28.42 -13.79 11.63
N TRP A 482 -28.44 -13.17 10.45
CA TRP A 482 -27.99 -13.74 9.18
C TRP A 482 -26.67 -13.09 8.80
N VAL A 483 -25.73 -13.88 8.29
CA VAL A 483 -24.34 -13.45 8.06
C VAL A 483 -23.97 -13.62 6.59
N ARG A 484 -23.36 -12.59 6.03
CA ARG A 484 -22.76 -12.56 4.70
C ARG A 484 -21.28 -12.23 4.86
N HIS A 485 -20.42 -13.02 4.22
CA HIS A 485 -18.98 -12.82 4.20
C HIS A 485 -18.50 -12.44 2.80
N GLU A 486 -17.47 -11.61 2.74
CA GLU A 486 -16.70 -11.30 1.53
C GLU A 486 -15.37 -12.05 1.65
N VAL A 487 -15.03 -12.86 0.64
CA VAL A 487 -13.83 -13.70 0.64
C VAL A 487 -13.08 -13.55 -0.67
N ALA A 488 -11.76 -13.55 -0.64
CA ALA A 488 -10.91 -13.55 -1.84
C ALA A 488 -9.90 -14.69 -1.76
#